data_AF-A0A934C5P8-F1
#
_entry.id   AF-A0A934C5P8-F1
#
_cell.length_a   1.000
_cell.length_b   1.000
_cell.length_c   1.000
_cell.angle_alpha   90.00
_cell.angle_beta   90.00
_cell.angle_gamma   90.00
#
_symmetry.space_group_name_H-M   'P 1'
#
loop_
_entity.id
_entity.type
_entity.pdbx_description
1 polymer ?
#
loop_
_entity_poly.entity_id
_entity_poly.type
_entity_poly.pdbx_seq_one_letter_code
_entity_poly.pdbx_strand_id
1 'polypeptide(L)' 'MNLPLHLDVEQYPRRVRWFMAIAWVIIAVKCIVVWWAMNRWHVPFHPLWIVGPTLVFAALASVLWLTHHED' A
#
# COMPACT_ATOMS: atom_id res chain seq x y z
N MET A 1 -21.43 19.29 0.85
CA MET A 1 -20.74 18.06 1.30
C MET A 1 -19.27 18.39 1.38
N ASN A 2 -18.88 19.11 2.43
CA ASN A 2 -17.49 19.52 2.67
C ASN A 2 -17.03 18.62 3.80
N LEU A 3 -16.44 17.46 3.48
CA LEU A 3 -15.78 16.64 4.49
C LEU A 3 -14.51 17.42 4.87
N PRO A 4 -14.39 18.00 6.07
CA PRO A 4 -13.11 18.48 6.52
C PRO A 4 -12.30 17.22 6.87
N LEU A 5 -11.70 16.58 5.87
CA LEU A 5 -10.54 15.73 6.06
C LEU A 5 -9.37 16.64 6.45
N HIS A 6 -9.49 17.30 7.60
CA HIS A 6 -8.34 17.70 8.38
C HIS A 6 -7.79 16.37 8.91
N LEU A 7 -7.17 15.60 8.01
CA LEU A 7 -6.29 14.53 8.41
C LEU A 7 -5.23 15.25 9.22
N ASP A 8 -5.36 15.16 10.54
CA ASP A 8 -4.39 15.68 11.49
C ASP A 8 -3.15 14.78 11.41
N VAL A 9 -2.51 14.77 10.23
CA VAL A 9 -1.29 14.03 9.95
C VAL A 9 -0.15 14.56 10.84
N GLU A 10 -0.32 15.76 11.42
CA GLU A 10 0.56 16.33 12.43
C GLU A 10 0.49 15.61 13.77
N GLN A 11 -0.66 15.05 14.17
CA GLN A 11 -0.80 14.35 15.45
C GLN A 11 -0.28 12.90 15.40
N TYR A 12 0.10 12.40 14.22
CA TYR A 12 0.58 11.03 14.05
C TYR A 12 2.06 10.90 14.48
N PRO A 13 2.42 9.94 15.35
CA PRO A 13 3.82 9.70 15.68
C PRO A 13 4.62 9.45 14.40
N ARG A 14 5.61 10.33 14.12
CA ARG A 14 6.45 10.31 12.90
C ARG A 14 6.94 8.92 12.51
N ARG A 15 7.25 8.09 13.52
CA ARG A 15 7.74 6.71 13.35
C ARG A 15 6.74 5.83 12.60
N VAL A 16 5.47 5.90 12.94
CA VAL A 16 4.44 5.06 12.32
C VAL A 16 4.16 5.48 10.89
N ARG A 17 4.09 6.80 10.65
CA ARG A 17 3.94 7.33 9.29
C ARG A 17 5.10 6.92 8.39
N TRP A 18 6.33 6.90 8.92
CA TRP A 18 7.50 6.37 8.22
C TRP A 18 7.42 4.87 7.97
N PHE A 19 6.96 4.08 8.94
CA PHE A 19 6.75 2.63 8.76
C PHE A 19 5.75 2.33 7.64
N MET A 20 4.62 3.05 7.61
CA MET A 20 3.61 2.91 6.55
C MET A 20 4.19 3.28 5.18
N ALA A 21 4.95 4.39 5.11
CA ALA A 21 5.60 4.82 3.87
C ALA A 21 6.62 3.77 3.39
N ILE A 22 7.45 3.23 4.30
CA ILE A 22 8.42 2.18 3.97
C ILE A 22 7.71 0.90 3.50
N ALA A 23 6.63 0.49 4.17
CA ALA A 23 5.85 -0.67 3.77
C ALA A 23 5.29 -0.50 2.35
N TRP A 24 4.72 0.66 2.02
CA TRP A 24 4.25 0.98 0.68
C TRP A 24 5.37 0.95 -0.36
N VAL A 25 6.55 1.49 -0.05
CA VAL A 25 7.72 1.45 -0.94
C VAL A 25 8.15 0.01 -1.21
N ILE A 26 8.23 -0.83 -0.17
CA ILE A 26 8.60 -2.25 -0.31
C ILE A 26 7.58 -2.98 -1.21
N ILE A 27 6.29 -2.71 -1.04
CA ILE A 27 5.22 -3.31 -1.85
C ILE A 27 5.33 -2.87 -3.31
N ALA A 28 5.59 -1.58 -3.56
CA ALA A 28 5.79 -1.07 -4.91
C ALA A 28 7.01 -1.72 -5.59
N VAL A 29 8.13 -1.83 -4.88
CA VAL A 29 9.35 -2.50 -5.37
C VAL A 29 9.06 -3.97 -5.71
N LYS A 30 8.37 -4.71 -4.82
CA LYS A 30 7.92 -6.08 -5.10
C LYS A 30 7.12 -6.15 -6.40
N CYS A 31 6.16 -5.25 -6.59
CA CYS A 31 5.30 -5.26 -7.77
C CYS A 31 6.10 -5.01 -9.06
N ILE A 32 7.08 -4.10 -9.02
CA ILE A 32 7.99 -3.85 -10.15
C ILE A 32 8.84 -5.09 -10.44
N VAL A 33 9.38 -5.77 -9.42
CA VAL A 33 10.17 -7.00 -9.59
C VAL A 33 9.31 -8.11 -10.21
N VAL A 34 8.07 -8.29 -9.76
CA VAL A 34 7.14 -9.27 -10.35
C VAL A 34 6.85 -8.93 -11.81
N TRP A 35 6.55 -7.67 -12.11
CA TRP A 35 6.31 -7.22 -13.49
C TRP A 35 7.53 -7.48 -14.38
N TRP A 36 8.72 -7.12 -13.90
CA TRP A 36 9.98 -7.34 -14.59
C TRP A 36 10.24 -8.83 -14.83
N ALA A 37 10.04 -9.68 -13.82
CA ALA A 37 10.21 -11.12 -13.93
C ALA A 37 9.24 -11.73 -14.96
N MET A 38 7.97 -11.31 -14.94
CA MET A 38 6.96 -11.79 -15.89
C MET A 38 7.30 -11.38 -17.32
N ASN A 39 7.76 -10.15 -17.53
CA ASN A 39 8.22 -9.68 -18.85
C ASN A 39 9.50 -10.38 -19.30
N ARG A 40 10.43 -10.69 -18.39
CA ARG A 40 11.71 -11.35 -18.70
C ARG A 40 11.53 -12.82 -19.09
N TRP A 41 10.56 -13.51 -18.50
CA TRP A 41 10.32 -14.94 -18.70
C TRP A 41 9.11 -15.26 -19.60
N HIS A 42 8.48 -14.24 -20.21
CA HIS A 42 7.29 -14.37 -21.09
C HIS A 42 6.23 -15.33 -20.52
N VAL A 43 5.92 -15.14 -19.24
CA VAL A 43 4.97 -16.00 -18.55
C VAL A 43 3.56 -15.66 -19.05
N PRO A 44 2.71 -16.64 -19.41
CA PRO A 44 1.38 -16.39 -20.00
C PRO A 44 0.34 -15.90 -18.97
N PHE A 45 0.77 -15.20 -17.92
CA PHE A 45 -0.09 -14.66 -16.87
C PHE A 45 0.11 -13.15 -16.76
N HIS A 46 -1.00 -12.42 -16.66
CA HIS A 46 -0.93 -10.97 -16.52
C HIS A 46 -0.48 -10.61 -15.09
N PRO A 47 0.64 -9.89 -14.88
CA PRO A 47 1.20 -9.58 -13.56
C PRO A 47 0.23 -8.85 -12.61
N LEU A 48 -0.77 -8.14 -13.17
CA LEU A 48 -1.87 -7.54 -12.40
C LEU A 48 -2.59 -8.51 -11.46
N TRP A 49 -2.66 -9.80 -11.78
CA TRP A 49 -3.28 -10.81 -10.92
C TRP A 49 -2.58 -10.99 -9.58
N ILE A 50 -1.27 -10.71 -9.51
CA ILE A 50 -0.50 -10.75 -8.26
C ILE A 50 -0.45 -9.37 -7.59
N VAL A 51 -0.32 -8.33 -8.42
CA VAL A 51 -0.19 -6.94 -7.95
C VAL A 51 -1.51 -6.43 -7.36
N GLY A 52 -2.64 -6.71 -8.01
CA GLY A 52 -3.98 -6.25 -7.62
C GLY A 52 -4.36 -6.66 -6.19
N PRO A 53 -4.35 -7.96 -5.84
CA PRO A 53 -4.67 -8.41 -4.49
C PRO A 53 -3.70 -7.84 -3.44
N THR A 54 -2.41 -7.73 -3.79
CA THR A 54 -1.41 -7.15 -2.88
C THR A 54 -1.74 -5.70 -2.55
N LEU A 55 -2.09 -4.89 -3.55
CA LEU A 55 -2.49 -3.49 -3.37
C LEU A 55 -3.78 -3.36 -2.57
N VAL A 56 -4.77 -4.23 -2.83
CA VAL A 56 -6.03 -4.24 -2.09
C VAL A 56 -5.79 -4.55 -0.61
N PHE A 57 -5.00 -5.58 -0.29
CA PHE A 57 -4.65 -5.90 1.09
C PHE A 57 -3.84 -4.78 1.76
N ALA A 58 -2.88 -4.17 1.05
CA ALA A 58 -2.10 -3.06 1.56
C ALA A 58 -2.99 -1.85 1.89
N ALA A 59 -3.94 -1.53 1.01
CA ALA A 59 -4.90 -0.46 1.21
C ALA A 59 -5.84 -0.78 2.39
N LEU A 60 -6.38 -2.01 2.46
CA LEU A 60 -7.21 -2.47 3.58
C LEU A 60 -6.48 -2.41 4.91
N ALA A 61 -5.24 -2.89 4.97
CA ALA A 61 -4.41 -2.79 6.17
C ALA A 61 -4.15 -1.33 6.54
N SER A 62 -3.92 -0.45 5.55
CA SER A 62 -3.76 0.99 5.79
C SER A 62 -5.03 1.62 6.34
N VAL A 63 -6.20 1.24 5.81
CA VAL A 63 -7.52 1.71 6.28
C VAL A 63 -7.78 1.22 7.70
N LEU A 64 -7.63 -0.08 7.97
CA LEU A 64 -7.79 -0.66 9.31
C LEU A 64 -6.85 -0.02 10.32
N TRP A 65 -5.61 0.26 9.93
CA TRP A 65 -4.64 0.96 10.78
C TRP A 65 -5.12 2.38 11.14
N LEU A 66 -5.75 3.08 10.20
CA LEU A 66 -6.32 4.41 10.43
C LEU A 66 -7.56 4.35 11.33
N THR A 67 -8.49 3.42 11.11
CA THR A 67 -9.73 3.31 11.90
C THR A 67 -9.54 2.66 13.27
N HIS A 68 -8.63 1.69 13.43
CA HIS A 68 -8.43 1.00 14.70
C HIS A 68 -7.77 1.87 15.78
N HIS A 69 -7.24 3.02 15.41
CA HIS A 69 -6.68 4.00 16.35
C HIS A 69 -7.75 4.92 16.97
N GLU A 70 -9.02 4.77 16.60
CA GLU A 70 -10.15 5.55 17.14
C GLU A 70 -10.78 4.95 18.42
N ASP A 71 -10.29 3.81 18.94
CA ASP A 71 -10.76 3.15 20.17
C ASP A 71 -9.86 3.38 21.40
#